data_AF-A0A345Z4X1-F1
#
_entry.id   AF-A0A345Z4X1-F1
#
_cell.length_a   1.000
_cell.length_b   1.000
_cell.length_c   1.000
_cell.angle_alpha   90.00
_cell.angle_beta   90.00
_cell.angle_gamma   90.00
#
_symmetry.space_group_name_H-M   'P 1'
#
loop_
_entity.id
_entity.type
_entity.pdbx_description
1 polymer ?
#
loop_
_entity_poly.entity_id
_entity_poly.type
_entity_poly.pdbx_seq_one_letter_code
_entity_poly.pdbx_strand_id
1 'polypeptide(L)'
;MKKIIKTLAVISPAIFLSNQVVSCVDERIDINELIETTELGFIEHLSYDEIKKSIIEHNPKTEGMEDILDFRDNTKSYDAKVGTHPAYSKIYKGYAKIGYNSKLAYKTKDDSFKTECVISKTNTSCELDISILDPTYDEVKDEPIKLREDLNDDFIVTKTLNDNKDAYNIKATLKEGHEINPSYNYNLYVHWHDASLVACNIVFDLD
;
A
#
# COMPACT_ATOMS: atom_id res chain seq x y z
N MET A 1 48.79 -30.55 -65.44
CA MET A 1 47.53 -30.67 -64.68
C MET A 1 47.80 -30.43 -63.20
N LYS A 2 46.96 -29.58 -62.62
CA LYS A 2 46.66 -29.23 -61.21
C LYS A 2 47.61 -29.68 -60.06
N LYS A 3 48.00 -28.63 -59.31
CA LYS A 3 48.56 -28.56 -57.95
C LYS A 3 47.78 -29.40 -56.94
N ILE A 4 48.47 -29.96 -55.93
CA ILE A 4 47.92 -30.13 -54.58
C ILE A 4 49.02 -29.82 -53.56
N ILE A 5 48.92 -28.66 -52.91
CA ILE A 5 49.72 -28.28 -51.75
C ILE A 5 49.15 -29.02 -50.54
N LYS A 6 49.99 -29.77 -49.81
CA LYS A 6 49.61 -30.42 -48.55
C LYS A 6 49.49 -29.38 -47.46
N THR A 7 48.27 -28.95 -47.16
CA THR A 7 47.97 -28.15 -45.96
C THR A 7 47.77 -29.10 -44.79
N LEU A 8 48.69 -29.08 -43.81
CA LEU A 8 48.45 -29.71 -42.51
C LEU A 8 47.34 -28.92 -41.81
N ALA A 9 46.17 -29.53 -41.66
CA ALA A 9 45.14 -29.02 -40.76
C ALA A 9 45.52 -29.40 -39.33
N VAL A 10 45.99 -28.40 -38.57
CA VAL A 10 46.10 -28.48 -37.11
C VAL A 10 44.68 -28.62 -36.57
N ILE A 11 44.32 -29.81 -36.10
CA ILE A 11 43.06 -30.04 -35.40
C ILE A 11 43.23 -29.44 -34.01
N SER A 12 42.89 -28.17 -33.85
CA SER A 12 42.69 -27.60 -32.52
C SER A 12 41.36 -28.15 -31.99
N PRO A 13 41.33 -28.90 -30.87
CA PRO A 13 40.07 -29.24 -30.25
C PRO A 13 39.51 -27.94 -29.67
N ALA A 14 38.56 -27.33 -30.38
CA ALA A 14 37.68 -26.36 -29.78
C ALA A 14 36.91 -27.11 -28.70
N ILE A 15 37.33 -26.95 -27.44
CA ILE A 15 36.56 -27.37 -26.29
C ILE A 15 35.27 -26.55 -26.37
N PHE A 16 34.23 -27.12 -26.95
CA PHE A 16 32.88 -26.64 -26.75
C PHE A 16 32.57 -26.91 -25.28
N LEU A 17 32.94 -25.98 -24.41
CA LEU A 17 32.28 -25.81 -23.14
C LEU A 17 30.83 -25.49 -23.50
N SER A 18 30.03 -26.54 -23.61
CA SER A 18 28.59 -26.42 -23.52
C SER A 18 28.35 -25.74 -22.18
N ASN A 19 28.13 -24.42 -22.21
CA ASN A 19 27.48 -23.73 -21.12
C ASN A 19 26.11 -24.40 -20.99
N GLN A 20 26.03 -25.46 -20.19
CA GLN A 20 24.80 -25.90 -19.61
C GLN A 20 24.40 -24.76 -18.67
N VAL A 21 23.71 -23.78 -19.24
CA VAL A 21 22.95 -22.83 -18.46
C VAL A 21 21.86 -23.67 -17.84
N VAL A 22 22.13 -24.21 -16.65
CA VAL A 22 21.09 -24.77 -15.79
C VAL A 22 20.19 -23.58 -15.47
N SER A 23 19.15 -23.39 -16.27
CA SER A 23 18.07 -22.51 -15.91
C SER A 23 17.44 -23.13 -14.67
N CYS A 24 17.81 -22.64 -13.49
CA CYS A 24 17.05 -22.89 -12.27
C CYS A 24 15.67 -22.26 -12.51
N VAL A 25 14.75 -23.03 -13.07
CA VAL A 25 13.36 -22.60 -13.24
C VAL A 25 12.79 -22.51 -11.84
N ASP A 26 12.34 -21.32 -11.44
CA ASP A 26 11.69 -21.12 -10.16
C ASP A 26 10.29 -21.77 -10.22
N GLU A 27 10.18 -22.98 -9.67
CA GLU A 27 8.97 -23.81 -9.66
C GLU A 27 7.86 -23.28 -8.74
N ARG A 28 8.11 -22.20 -7.99
CA ARG A 28 7.09 -21.60 -7.12
C ARG A 28 5.99 -20.95 -7.94
N ILE A 29 4.76 -21.08 -7.44
CA ILE A 29 3.55 -20.51 -8.01
C ILE A 29 3.55 -19.01 -7.74
N ASP A 30 3.40 -18.19 -8.79
CA ASP A 30 3.24 -16.74 -8.62
C ASP A 30 1.82 -16.43 -8.14
N ILE A 31 1.68 -15.59 -7.12
CA ILE A 31 0.37 -15.20 -6.58
C ILE A 31 -0.49 -14.50 -7.62
N ASN A 32 0.10 -13.82 -8.61
CA ASN A 32 -0.65 -13.22 -9.71
C ASN A 32 -1.34 -14.26 -10.63
N GLU A 33 -0.95 -15.54 -10.58
CA GLU A 33 -1.64 -16.62 -11.31
C GLU A 33 -2.90 -17.11 -10.57
N LEU A 34 -3.02 -16.79 -9.28
CA LEU A 34 -4.14 -17.17 -8.42
C LEU A 34 -5.14 -16.01 -8.23
N ILE A 35 -4.64 -14.78 -8.16
CA ILE A 35 -5.44 -13.56 -8.05
C ILE A 35 -5.53 -12.91 -9.44
N GLU A 36 -6.53 -13.32 -10.22
CA GLU A 36 -6.79 -12.83 -11.58
C GLU A 36 -7.60 -11.52 -11.57
N THR A 37 -8.61 -11.44 -10.69
CA THR A 37 -9.42 -10.24 -10.47
C THR A 37 -8.76 -9.40 -9.38
N THR A 38 -8.13 -8.31 -9.79
CA THR A 38 -7.44 -7.38 -8.87
C THR A 38 -8.32 -6.23 -8.42
N GLU A 39 -9.41 -5.93 -9.13
CA GLU A 39 -10.36 -4.87 -8.78
C GLU A 39 -11.59 -5.49 -8.11
N LEU A 40 -11.64 -5.41 -6.79
CA LEU A 40 -12.60 -6.15 -5.96
C LEU A 40 -13.95 -5.43 -5.79
N GLY A 41 -14.10 -4.23 -6.34
CA GLY A 41 -15.31 -3.43 -6.18
C GLY A 41 -15.41 -2.80 -4.80
N PHE A 42 -16.61 -2.82 -4.22
CA PHE A 42 -16.88 -2.26 -2.89
C PHE A 42 -16.73 -3.35 -1.81
N ILE A 43 -16.04 -3.00 -0.73
CA ILE A 43 -15.92 -3.81 0.48
C ILE A 43 -16.47 -3.05 1.68
N GLU A 44 -17.06 -3.76 2.64
CA GLU A 44 -17.77 -3.14 3.75
C GLU A 44 -16.83 -2.28 4.61
N HIS A 45 -15.61 -2.77 4.84
CA HIS A 45 -14.61 -2.07 5.62
C HIS A 45 -13.18 -2.55 5.35
N LEU A 46 -12.19 -1.80 5.85
CA LEU A 46 -10.77 -1.99 5.55
C LEU A 46 -10.04 -2.95 6.51
N SER A 47 -10.76 -3.90 7.11
CA SER A 47 -10.11 -4.96 7.88
C SER A 47 -9.47 -5.99 6.95
N TYR A 48 -8.38 -6.61 7.42
CA TYR A 48 -7.68 -7.63 6.64
C TYR A 48 -8.55 -8.83 6.30
N ASP A 49 -9.44 -9.24 7.22
CA ASP A 49 -10.35 -10.36 7.01
C ASP A 49 -11.38 -10.06 5.91
N GLU A 50 -11.94 -8.84 5.88
CA GLU A 50 -12.92 -8.46 4.84
C GLU A 50 -12.26 -8.34 3.47
N ILE A 51 -11.05 -7.76 3.41
CA ILE A 51 -10.29 -7.70 2.16
C ILE A 51 -9.96 -9.13 1.67
N LYS A 52 -9.49 -10.03 2.56
CA LYS A 52 -9.20 -11.44 2.21
C LYS A 52 -10.44 -12.17 1.69
N LYS A 53 -11.57 -12.02 2.39
CA LYS A 53 -12.85 -12.59 1.96
C LYS A 53 -13.22 -12.11 0.56
N SER A 54 -13.11 -10.81 0.30
CA SER A 54 -13.39 -10.24 -1.02
C SER A 54 -12.43 -10.76 -2.11
N ILE A 55 -11.14 -10.95 -1.80
CA ILE A 55 -10.18 -11.58 -2.73
C ILE A 55 -10.68 -12.97 -3.13
N ILE A 56 -11.08 -13.79 -2.17
CA ILE A 56 -11.49 -15.18 -2.38
C ILE A 56 -12.79 -15.28 -3.17
N GLU A 57 -13.78 -14.45 -2.83
CA GLU A 57 -15.05 -14.35 -3.57
C GLU A 57 -14.85 -14.03 -5.05
N HIS A 58 -13.89 -13.16 -5.37
CA HIS A 58 -13.57 -12.75 -6.75
C HIS A 58 -12.55 -13.66 -7.45
N ASN A 59 -11.86 -14.52 -6.70
CA ASN A 59 -10.78 -15.38 -7.20
C ASN A 59 -10.92 -16.81 -6.64
N PRO A 60 -11.77 -17.67 -7.23
CA PRO A 60 -12.04 -19.01 -6.71
C PRO A 60 -10.80 -19.92 -6.59
N LYS A 61 -9.73 -19.65 -7.36
CA LYS A 61 -8.45 -20.36 -7.24
C LYS A 61 -7.76 -20.14 -5.88
N THR A 62 -8.21 -19.16 -5.11
CA THR A 62 -7.71 -18.83 -3.76
C THR A 62 -8.57 -19.37 -2.62
N GLU A 63 -9.61 -20.15 -2.93
CA GLU A 63 -10.46 -20.78 -1.91
C GLU A 63 -9.61 -21.64 -0.95
N GLY A 64 -9.79 -21.43 0.37
CA GLY A 64 -9.01 -22.11 1.41
C GLY A 64 -7.61 -21.52 1.67
N MET A 65 -7.29 -20.36 1.07
CA MET A 65 -6.01 -19.67 1.26
C MET A 65 -6.07 -18.52 2.28
N GLU A 66 -7.21 -18.29 2.96
CA GLU A 66 -7.45 -17.19 3.90
C GLU A 66 -6.30 -16.99 4.90
N ASP A 67 -5.86 -18.08 5.53
CA ASP A 67 -4.85 -18.11 6.58
C ASP A 67 -3.42 -17.91 6.06
N ILE A 68 -3.22 -18.14 4.76
CA ILE A 68 -1.90 -18.02 4.14
C ILE A 68 -1.73 -16.71 3.39
N LEU A 69 -2.83 -16.02 3.04
CA LEU A 69 -2.77 -14.67 2.49
C LEU A 69 -2.23 -13.70 3.55
N ASP A 70 -1.29 -12.87 3.13
CA ASP A 70 -0.59 -11.93 4.00
C ASP A 70 -0.43 -10.59 3.27
N PHE A 71 -0.71 -9.51 4.00
CA PHE A 71 -0.61 -8.15 3.47
C PHE A 71 0.84 -7.69 3.59
N ARG A 72 1.40 -7.21 2.48
CA ARG A 72 2.70 -6.55 2.47
C ARG A 72 2.53 -5.06 2.42
N ASP A 73 3.46 -4.37 3.08
CA ASP A 73 3.43 -2.92 3.22
C ASP A 73 2.15 -2.47 3.96
N ASN A 74 1.93 -1.17 4.09
CA ASN A 74 0.69 -0.67 4.68
C ASN A 74 -0.45 -0.79 3.68
N THR A 75 -1.54 -1.45 4.09
CA THR A 75 -2.84 -1.41 3.41
C THR A 75 -3.39 0.02 3.43
N LYS A 76 -3.94 0.48 2.31
CA LYS A 76 -4.34 1.88 2.11
C LYS A 76 -5.83 2.00 1.83
N SER A 77 -6.32 3.24 1.75
CA SER A 77 -7.73 3.57 1.44
C SER A 77 -8.32 2.85 0.21
N TYR A 78 -7.52 2.62 -0.84
CA TYR A 78 -8.00 2.09 -2.13
C TYR A 78 -7.21 0.91 -2.67
N ASP A 79 -6.08 0.57 -2.05
CA ASP A 79 -5.21 -0.49 -2.54
C ASP A 79 -4.47 -1.21 -1.42
N ALA A 80 -4.22 -2.49 -1.66
CA ALA A 80 -3.33 -3.29 -0.86
C ALA A 80 -2.40 -4.12 -1.74
N LYS A 81 -1.30 -4.56 -1.16
CA LYS A 81 -0.39 -5.52 -1.77
C LYS A 81 -0.46 -6.81 -0.99
N VAL A 82 -0.83 -7.89 -1.65
CA VAL A 82 -1.09 -9.18 -1.02
C VAL A 82 -0.14 -10.22 -1.59
N GLY A 83 0.41 -11.05 -0.72
CA GLY A 83 1.11 -12.26 -1.12
C GLY A 83 0.80 -13.36 -0.13
N THR A 84 1.75 -14.27 0.06
CA THR A 84 1.64 -15.31 1.08
C THR A 84 2.50 -15.02 2.28
N HIS A 85 2.07 -15.54 3.42
CA HIS A 85 2.81 -15.58 4.66
C HIS A 85 4.21 -16.20 4.41
N PRO A 86 5.29 -15.68 5.02
CA PRO A 86 6.66 -16.14 4.78
C PRO A 86 6.89 -17.65 4.93
N ALA A 87 6.10 -18.32 5.77
CA ALA A 87 6.15 -19.77 5.95
C ALA A 87 5.91 -20.56 4.66
N TYR A 88 5.21 -19.98 3.67
CA TYR A 88 4.88 -20.62 2.40
C TYR A 88 5.74 -20.12 1.23
N SER A 89 6.81 -19.38 1.50
CA SER A 89 7.73 -18.82 0.48
C SER A 89 8.48 -19.84 -0.38
N LYS A 90 8.46 -21.12 0.03
CA LYS A 90 8.98 -22.26 -0.75
C LYS A 90 7.99 -22.76 -1.81
N ILE A 91 6.70 -22.45 -1.67
CA ILE A 91 5.62 -22.90 -2.56
C ILE A 91 5.16 -21.73 -3.43
N TYR A 92 5.00 -20.55 -2.84
CA TYR A 92 4.50 -19.37 -3.51
C TYR A 92 5.55 -18.26 -3.58
N LYS A 93 5.39 -17.40 -4.58
CA LYS A 93 6.22 -16.20 -4.78
C LYS A 93 5.37 -15.03 -5.26
N GLY A 94 5.97 -13.86 -5.27
CA GLY A 94 5.35 -12.66 -5.82
C GLY A 94 4.28 -12.06 -4.92
N TYR A 95 3.65 -11.02 -5.45
CA TYR A 95 2.60 -10.25 -4.80
C TYR A 95 1.62 -9.78 -5.87
N ALA A 96 0.34 -9.77 -5.53
CA ALA A 96 -0.70 -9.11 -6.31
C ALA A 96 -1.00 -7.74 -5.70
N LYS A 97 -1.20 -6.73 -6.54
CA LYS A 97 -1.78 -5.46 -6.11
C LYS A 97 -3.28 -5.54 -6.34
N ILE A 98 -4.05 -5.30 -5.30
CA ILE A 98 -5.51 -5.28 -5.36
C ILE A 98 -6.04 -3.87 -5.13
N GLY A 99 -7.16 -3.55 -5.76
CA GLY A 99 -7.88 -2.30 -5.64
C GLY A 99 -9.31 -2.53 -5.15
N TYR A 100 -9.83 -1.60 -4.35
CA TYR A 100 -11.17 -1.65 -3.78
C TYR A 100 -11.66 -0.24 -3.42
N ASN A 101 -12.96 -0.11 -3.19
CA ASN A 101 -13.59 1.02 -2.52
C ASN A 101 -14.18 0.56 -1.19
N SER A 102 -14.34 1.46 -0.23
CA SER A 102 -15.00 1.16 1.04
C SER A 102 -15.86 2.34 1.49
N LYS A 103 -16.53 2.22 2.64
CA LYS A 103 -17.40 3.28 3.17
C LYS A 103 -16.68 4.59 3.43
N LEU A 104 -15.41 4.54 3.84
CA LEU A 104 -14.58 5.72 4.08
C LEU A 104 -13.42 5.78 3.10
N ALA A 105 -13.06 6.98 2.69
CA ALA A 105 -11.88 7.17 1.87
C ALA A 105 -11.21 8.53 2.01
N TYR A 106 -9.93 8.59 1.64
CA TYR A 106 -9.20 9.83 1.47
C TYR A 106 -8.99 10.14 -0.01
N LYS A 107 -9.52 11.29 -0.47
CA LYS A 107 -9.47 11.74 -1.86
C LYS A 107 -10.00 10.69 -2.84
N THR A 108 -9.34 10.45 -3.97
CA THR A 108 -9.72 9.47 -4.99
C THR A 108 -8.65 8.38 -5.15
N LYS A 109 -9.00 7.29 -5.84
CA LYS A 109 -8.10 6.15 -6.05
C LYS A 109 -6.79 6.49 -6.76
N ASP A 110 -6.80 7.53 -7.61
CA ASP A 110 -5.62 7.96 -8.37
C ASP A 110 -4.71 8.89 -7.54
N ASP A 111 -5.21 9.37 -6.39
CA ASP A 111 -4.45 10.23 -5.50
C ASP A 111 -3.53 9.43 -4.57
N SER A 112 -2.42 10.07 -4.19
CA SER A 112 -1.53 9.52 -3.16
C SER A 112 -2.21 9.61 -1.79
N PHE A 113 -2.23 8.49 -1.06
CA PHE A 113 -2.57 8.47 0.37
C PHE A 113 -1.54 9.21 1.23
N LYS A 114 -0.35 9.51 0.69
CA LYS A 114 0.65 10.37 1.33
C LYS A 114 0.45 11.80 0.88
N THR A 115 0.42 12.71 1.83
CA THR A 115 0.33 14.15 1.57
C THR A 115 1.34 14.90 2.44
N GLU A 116 1.78 16.06 1.95
CA GLU A 116 2.54 17.02 2.74
C GLU A 116 1.64 18.19 3.09
N CYS A 117 1.82 18.71 4.29
CA CYS A 117 1.05 19.80 4.81
C CYS A 117 1.99 20.88 5.30
N VAL A 118 2.05 21.98 4.56
CA VAL A 118 2.98 23.06 4.86
C VAL A 118 2.31 24.03 5.82
N ILE A 119 2.93 24.20 6.98
CA ILE A 119 2.52 25.20 7.96
C ILE A 119 3.60 26.26 8.13
N SER A 120 3.15 27.47 8.42
CA SER A 120 3.98 28.67 8.53
C SER A 120 3.46 29.56 9.65
N LYS A 121 4.10 30.71 9.87
CA LYS A 121 3.63 31.70 10.85
C LYS A 121 2.21 32.21 10.59
N THR A 122 1.78 32.23 9.33
CA THR A 122 0.43 32.71 8.94
C THR A 122 -0.57 31.58 8.71
N ASN A 123 -0.09 30.35 8.46
CA ASN A 123 -0.93 29.17 8.33
C ASN A 123 -0.48 28.11 9.33
N THR A 124 -1.10 28.09 10.51
CA THR A 124 -0.69 27.22 11.62
C THR A 124 -1.43 25.90 11.66
N SER A 125 -2.27 25.60 10.66
CA SER A 125 -3.09 24.40 10.67
C SER A 125 -2.93 23.53 9.42
N CYS A 126 -2.96 22.24 9.66
CA CYS A 126 -3.15 21.22 8.65
C CYS A 126 -4.57 20.67 8.69
N GLU A 127 -5.22 20.57 7.54
CA GLU A 127 -6.58 20.05 7.40
C GLU A 127 -6.61 18.89 6.41
N LEU A 128 -7.31 17.83 6.79
CA LEU A 128 -7.51 16.62 5.99
C LEU A 128 -8.99 16.26 6.01
N ASP A 129 -9.57 15.96 4.85
CA ASP A 129 -10.93 15.48 4.76
C ASP A 129 -10.95 13.98 4.46
N ILE A 130 -11.72 13.25 5.26
CA ILE A 130 -12.04 11.83 5.04
C ILE A 130 -13.49 11.76 4.59
N SER A 131 -13.70 11.40 3.33
CA SER A 131 -15.02 11.28 2.74
C SER A 131 -15.75 10.04 3.23
N ILE A 132 -17.04 10.20 3.50
CA ILE A 132 -18.01 9.13 3.72
C ILE A 132 -18.63 8.83 2.36
N LEU A 133 -18.14 7.76 1.71
CA LEU A 133 -18.61 7.33 0.39
C LEU A 133 -19.90 6.52 0.48
N ASP A 134 -20.16 5.89 1.62
CA ASP A 134 -21.39 5.16 1.88
C ASP A 134 -22.17 5.81 3.06
N PRO A 135 -23.40 6.32 2.83
CA PRO A 135 -24.18 6.99 3.87
C PRO A 135 -24.65 6.07 5.00
N THR A 136 -24.46 4.75 4.88
CA THR A 136 -24.75 3.78 5.94
C THR A 136 -23.65 3.67 6.99
N TYR A 137 -22.50 4.34 6.81
CA TYR A 137 -21.43 4.37 7.79
C TYR A 137 -21.89 4.93 9.14
N ASP A 138 -21.59 4.19 10.20
CA ASP A 138 -21.92 4.51 11.58
C ASP A 138 -20.72 4.19 12.47
N GLU A 139 -20.11 5.21 13.10
CA GLU A 139 -18.88 5.04 13.89
C GLU A 139 -19.02 4.10 15.11
N VAL A 140 -20.25 3.84 15.58
CA VAL A 140 -20.50 2.91 16.69
C VAL A 140 -20.54 1.46 16.19
N LYS A 141 -21.05 1.24 14.98
CA LYS A 141 -21.17 -0.10 14.38
C LYS A 141 -19.94 -0.51 13.58
N ASP A 142 -19.39 0.43 12.81
CA ASP A 142 -18.34 0.24 11.82
C ASP A 142 -16.94 0.59 12.36
N GLU A 143 -16.81 0.89 13.65
CA GLU A 143 -15.59 1.37 14.29
C GLU A 143 -15.20 2.82 13.90
N PRO A 144 -14.79 3.67 14.86
CA PRO A 144 -14.40 5.04 14.54
C PRO A 144 -13.04 5.09 13.83
N ILE A 145 -12.86 6.13 13.01
CA ILE A 145 -11.53 6.54 12.53
C ILE A 145 -10.59 6.73 13.74
N LYS A 146 -9.41 6.11 13.66
CA LYS A 146 -8.32 6.21 14.63
C LYS A 146 -7.27 7.18 14.13
N LEU A 147 -6.86 8.10 15.00
CA LEU A 147 -5.75 9.02 14.73
C LEU A 147 -4.51 8.48 15.43
N ARG A 148 -3.41 8.39 14.68
CA ARG A 148 -2.08 8.15 15.23
C ARG A 148 -1.23 9.36 14.89
N GLU A 149 -0.69 9.99 15.93
CA GLU A 149 0.05 11.23 15.80
C GLU A 149 1.47 11.03 16.35
N ASP A 150 2.44 11.42 15.54
CA ASP A 150 3.80 11.69 15.98
C ASP A 150 4.00 13.22 15.94
N LEU A 151 3.06 13.95 16.56
CA LEU A 151 3.00 15.42 16.54
C LEU A 151 3.58 16.07 17.80
N ASN A 152 4.01 15.27 18.79
CA ASN A 152 4.29 15.71 20.16
C ASN A 152 3.11 16.49 20.78
N ASP A 153 3.34 17.10 21.94
CA ASP A 153 2.38 18.03 22.55
C ASP A 153 2.31 19.39 21.82
N ASP A 154 2.89 19.55 20.64
CA ASP A 154 2.98 20.84 19.92
C ASP A 154 1.68 21.19 19.19
N PHE A 155 0.83 20.19 18.91
CA PHE A 155 -0.40 20.35 18.14
C PHE A 155 -1.65 20.06 18.97
N ILE A 156 -2.76 20.68 18.55
CA ILE A 156 -4.11 20.29 18.95
C ILE A 156 -4.75 19.63 17.73
N VAL A 157 -5.16 18.38 17.88
CA VAL A 157 -5.84 17.63 16.81
C VAL A 157 -7.32 17.53 17.12
N THR A 158 -8.16 17.95 16.18
CA THR A 158 -9.61 17.84 16.25
C THR A 158 -10.15 17.02 15.10
N LYS A 159 -11.23 16.27 15.36
CA LYS A 159 -12.01 15.55 14.36
C LYS A 159 -13.46 16.03 14.46
N THR A 160 -14.00 16.58 13.39
CA THR A 160 -15.38 17.07 13.33
C THR A 160 -16.06 16.58 12.06
N LEU A 161 -17.31 16.12 12.18
CA LEU A 161 -18.16 15.85 11.02
C LEU A 161 -18.57 17.19 10.40
N ASN A 162 -18.48 17.31 9.08
CA ASN A 162 -18.87 18.53 8.39
C ASN A 162 -20.40 18.71 8.35
N ASP A 163 -20.84 19.90 7.94
CA ASP A 163 -22.26 20.27 7.95
C ASP A 163 -23.13 19.38 7.02
N ASN A 164 -22.54 18.92 5.92
CA ASN A 164 -23.20 18.02 4.96
C ASN A 164 -23.27 16.56 5.44
N LYS A 165 -22.53 16.22 6.50
CA LYS A 165 -22.38 14.86 7.04
C LYS A 165 -21.83 13.85 6.03
N ASP A 166 -21.05 14.33 5.07
CA ASP A 166 -20.43 13.52 4.01
C ASP A 166 -18.89 13.43 4.14
N ALA A 167 -18.30 14.12 5.13
CA ALA A 167 -16.88 14.00 5.43
C ALA A 167 -16.56 14.33 6.90
N TYR A 168 -15.54 13.64 7.43
CA TYR A 168 -14.86 14.06 8.64
C TYR A 168 -13.70 14.98 8.30
N ASN A 169 -13.73 16.20 8.83
CA ASN A 169 -12.60 17.12 8.81
C ASN A 169 -11.69 16.84 10.01
N ILE A 170 -10.43 16.53 9.72
CA ILE A 170 -9.37 16.30 10.68
C ILE A 170 -8.42 17.47 10.60
N LYS A 171 -8.28 18.20 11.71
CA LYS A 171 -7.49 19.42 11.77
C LYS A 171 -6.43 19.31 12.84
N ALA A 172 -5.16 19.45 12.46
CA ALA A 172 -4.04 19.59 13.39
C ALA A 172 -3.60 21.07 13.40
N THR A 173 -3.71 21.72 14.55
CA THR A 173 -3.36 23.15 14.71
C THR A 173 -2.17 23.29 15.65
N LEU A 174 -1.13 24.01 15.23
CA LEU A 174 0.01 24.34 16.08
C LEU A 174 -0.46 25.18 17.28
N LYS A 175 -0.05 24.81 18.49
CA LYS A 175 -0.38 25.56 19.72
C LYS A 175 0.23 26.95 19.69
N GLU A 176 -0.51 27.92 20.19
CA GLU A 176 -0.05 29.31 20.26
C GLU A 176 1.26 29.41 21.09
N GLY A 177 2.23 30.14 20.56
CA GLY A 177 3.52 30.39 21.22
C GLY A 177 4.48 29.20 21.26
N HIS A 178 4.15 28.05 20.66
CA HIS A 178 5.11 26.96 20.50
C HIS A 178 6.05 27.22 19.32
N GLU A 179 7.36 27.09 19.59
CA GLU A 179 8.36 27.06 18.54
C GLU A 179 8.54 25.63 18.03
N ILE A 180 8.61 25.54 16.71
CA ILE A 180 8.72 24.27 16.02
C ILE A 180 10.17 23.82 16.05
N ASN A 181 10.38 22.53 16.29
CA ASN A 181 11.69 21.94 16.13
C ASN A 181 11.84 21.30 14.73
N PRO A 182 12.61 21.88 13.80
CA PRO A 182 12.80 21.33 12.46
C PRO A 182 13.54 19.98 12.44
N SER A 183 14.06 19.51 13.58
CA SER A 183 14.69 18.19 13.72
C SER A 183 13.67 17.07 13.93
N TYR A 184 12.40 17.39 14.19
CA TYR A 184 11.34 16.41 14.42
C TYR A 184 10.57 16.11 13.15
N ASN A 185 10.16 14.84 13.01
CA ASN A 185 9.26 14.42 11.95
C ASN A 185 7.83 14.45 12.49
N TYR A 186 7.09 15.48 12.11
CA TYR A 186 5.70 15.66 12.52
C TYR A 186 4.78 14.93 11.54
N ASN A 187 4.15 13.86 12.01
CA ASN A 187 3.26 13.06 11.16
C ASN A 187 1.89 12.88 11.78
N LEU A 188 0.86 12.98 10.95
CA LEU A 188 -0.52 12.66 11.28
C LEU A 188 -0.98 11.50 10.39
N TYR A 189 -1.29 10.37 11.00
CA TYR A 189 -1.84 9.20 10.32
C TYR A 189 -3.29 9.01 10.70
N VAL A 190 -4.10 8.75 9.68
CA VAL A 190 -5.53 8.49 9.84
C VAL A 190 -5.79 7.06 9.41
N HIS A 191 -6.36 6.28 10.30
CA HIS A 191 -6.61 4.85 10.12
C HIS A 191 -8.09 4.53 10.27
N TRP A 192 -8.54 3.50 9.54
CA TRP A 192 -9.83 2.87 9.77
C TRP A 192 -9.66 1.37 9.62
N HIS A 193 -10.05 0.62 10.66
CA HIS A 193 -9.63 -0.77 10.89
C HIS A 193 -8.11 -0.95 10.73
N ASP A 194 -7.68 -1.85 9.84
CA ASP A 194 -6.29 -2.26 9.67
C ASP A 194 -5.54 -1.43 8.60
N ALA A 195 -6.22 -0.49 7.93
CA ALA A 195 -5.65 0.29 6.84
C ALA A 195 -5.39 1.75 7.21
N SER A 196 -4.45 2.37 6.49
CA SER A 196 -4.23 3.82 6.50
C SER A 196 -5.10 4.49 5.44
N LEU A 197 -5.97 5.41 5.85
CA LEU A 197 -6.67 6.29 4.93
C LEU A 197 -5.73 7.35 4.35
N VAL A 198 -4.96 8.02 5.22
CA VAL A 198 -3.97 9.02 4.83
C VAL A 198 -2.77 9.04 5.78
N ALA A 199 -1.59 9.32 5.22
CA ALA A 199 -0.37 9.64 5.94
C ALA A 199 0.03 11.08 5.59
N CYS A 200 -0.05 11.98 6.55
CA CYS A 200 0.24 13.39 6.37
C CYS A 200 1.55 13.77 7.08
N ASN A 201 2.52 14.24 6.31
CA ASN A 201 3.75 14.80 6.85
C ASN A 201 3.55 16.31 7.00
N ILE A 202 3.69 16.84 8.22
CA ILE A 202 3.63 18.27 8.47
C ILE A 202 5.02 18.85 8.31
N VAL A 203 5.16 19.76 7.33
CA VAL A 203 6.41 20.40 6.96
C VAL A 203 6.31 21.88 7.30
N PHE A 204 7.41 22.47 7.71
CA PHE A 204 7.43 23.86 8.15
C PHE A 204 8.11 24.74 7.12
N ASP A 205 7.41 25.78 6.72
CA ASP A 205 8.00 26.88 5.97
C ASP A 205 8.64 27.86 6.97
N LEU A 206 9.97 27.98 6.90
CA LEU A 206 10.77 28.78 7.83
C LEU A 206 10.98 30.23 7.36
N ASP A 207 10.44 30.59 6.18
CA ASP A 207 10.58 31.91 5.57
C ASP A 207 9.82 33.04 6.32
#